data_AF-B3XNL5-F1
#
_entry.id   AF-B3XNL5-F1
#
_cell.length_a   1.000
_cell.length_b   1.000
_cell.length_c   1.000
_cell.angle_alpha   90.00
_cell.angle_beta   90.00
_cell.angle_gamma   90.00
#
_symmetry.space_group_name_H-M   'P 1'
#
loop_
_entity.id
_entity.type
_entity.pdbx_description
1 polymer ?
#
loop_
_entity_poly.entity_id
_entity_poly.type
_entity_poly.pdbx_seq_one_letter_code
_entity_poly.pdbx_strand_id
1 'polypeptide(L)'
;MNQLKVIGKERIGHIEFTGIEGGFGKDKKAMLVKDIAKIHDKELRQINQAINMNRKRFKDGIDIVDLLNQSDGFRKFAQENRLIGSNRTQHVYLLSERGYAKLLKILDDNKAWDIYDQLVDNYFNMRVAIKNNEPSLVQQRRLQIMEDNAATRKASIMYKIAMTTESNSSRQSLLAQAAKELTGEMTIPVMKHKEYSATEIGKLLGITSNKVGRIANELGLKADQPGQNEYGRWSNSKSKYSDKEVPQWLYFEKGFQAIKEYLR
;
A
#
# COMPACT_ATOMS: atom_id res chain seq x y z
N MET A 1 1.11 -29.38 -28.93
CA MET A 1 1.59 -28.47 -27.86
C MET A 1 3.08 -28.23 -28.08
N ASN A 2 3.60 -27.06 -27.69
CA ASN A 2 5.01 -26.73 -27.88
C ASN A 2 5.91 -27.39 -26.83
N GLN A 3 7.16 -27.71 -27.19
CA GLN A 3 8.12 -28.33 -26.30
C GLN A 3 8.34 -27.48 -25.03
N LEU A 4 8.39 -28.15 -23.89
CA LEU A 4 8.76 -27.53 -22.63
C LEU A 4 10.28 -27.39 -22.54
N LYS A 5 10.74 -26.24 -22.09
CA LYS A 5 12.15 -25.93 -21.87
C LYS A 5 12.34 -25.31 -20.50
N VAL A 6 13.35 -25.76 -19.78
CA VAL A 6 13.83 -25.09 -18.57
C VAL A 6 14.69 -23.90 -19.01
N ILE A 7 14.34 -22.69 -18.56
CA ILE A 7 15.05 -21.45 -18.92
C ILE A 7 15.98 -20.94 -17.80
N GLY A 8 16.08 -21.69 -16.71
CA GLY A 8 16.96 -21.39 -15.57
C GLY A 8 16.19 -21.07 -14.30
N LYS A 9 16.82 -20.33 -13.39
CA LYS A 9 16.23 -19.88 -12.14
C LYS A 9 15.64 -18.48 -12.32
N GLU A 10 14.37 -18.33 -11.98
CA GLU A 10 13.65 -17.05 -11.93
C GLU A 10 13.36 -16.66 -10.47
N ARG A 11 13.00 -15.38 -10.25
CA ARG A 11 12.76 -14.84 -8.90
C ARG A 11 11.46 -14.05 -8.83
N ILE A 12 10.69 -14.28 -7.77
CA ILE A 12 9.58 -13.43 -7.33
C ILE A 12 9.86 -13.02 -5.88
N GLY A 13 10.17 -11.74 -5.68
CA GLY A 13 10.69 -11.26 -4.40
C GLY A 13 11.99 -11.96 -4.02
N HIS A 14 12.04 -12.58 -2.84
CA HIS A 14 13.18 -13.36 -2.36
C HIS A 14 13.13 -14.85 -2.74
N ILE A 15 12.10 -15.27 -3.49
CA ILE A 15 11.84 -16.68 -3.76
C ILE A 15 12.34 -17.03 -5.15
N GLU A 16 13.24 -18.01 -5.20
CA GLU A 16 13.84 -18.53 -6.42
C GLU A 16 13.12 -19.81 -6.86
N PHE A 17 12.74 -19.88 -8.14
CA PHE A 17 12.05 -21.02 -8.71
C PHE A 17 12.57 -21.37 -10.11
N THR A 18 12.25 -22.56 -10.59
CA THR A 18 12.64 -22.98 -11.94
C THR A 18 11.72 -22.35 -12.98
N GLY A 19 12.28 -21.48 -13.83
CA GLY A 19 11.58 -20.93 -14.98
C GLY A 19 11.36 -22.00 -16.04
N ILE A 20 10.12 -22.12 -16.52
CA ILE A 20 9.74 -23.01 -17.61
C ILE A 20 9.07 -22.19 -18.70
N GLU A 21 9.39 -22.54 -19.94
CA GLU A 21 8.76 -21.99 -21.13
C GLU A 21 8.17 -23.12 -21.97
N GLY A 22 7.07 -22.85 -22.67
CA GLY A 22 6.36 -23.84 -23.49
C GLY A 22 5.10 -24.38 -22.81
N GLY A 23 4.52 -25.43 -23.38
CA GLY A 23 3.25 -26.02 -22.90
C GLY A 23 2.01 -25.21 -23.28
N PHE A 24 2.04 -23.88 -23.12
CA PHE A 24 0.91 -22.96 -23.37
C PHE A 24 1.08 -22.12 -24.65
N GLY A 25 2.13 -22.36 -25.42
CA GLY A 25 2.52 -21.58 -26.60
C GLY A 25 4.04 -21.41 -26.67
N LYS A 26 4.52 -20.88 -27.79
CA LYS A 26 5.96 -20.58 -27.98
C LYS A 26 6.27 -19.32 -27.17
N ASP A 27 7.40 -19.29 -26.46
CA ASP A 27 7.79 -18.12 -25.65
C ASP A 27 6.82 -17.81 -24.49
N LYS A 28 5.94 -18.75 -24.14
CA LYS A 28 5.00 -18.61 -23.03
C LYS A 28 5.60 -19.16 -21.74
N LYS A 29 5.71 -18.29 -20.74
CA LYS A 29 6.15 -18.64 -19.39
C LYS A 29 5.13 -19.53 -18.69
N ALA A 30 5.67 -20.42 -17.89
CA ALA A 30 4.92 -21.39 -17.10
C ALA A 30 5.61 -21.60 -15.75
N MET A 31 4.82 -21.94 -14.74
CA MET A 31 5.29 -22.16 -13.38
C MET A 31 4.74 -23.46 -12.82
N LEU A 32 5.60 -24.25 -12.16
CA LEU A 32 5.18 -25.47 -11.50
C LEU A 32 4.43 -25.15 -10.21
N VAL A 33 3.36 -25.91 -9.95
CA VAL A 33 2.57 -25.75 -8.73
C VAL A 33 3.38 -26.01 -7.46
N LYS A 34 4.43 -26.85 -7.53
CA LYS A 34 5.37 -27.04 -6.40
C LYS A 34 6.13 -25.76 -6.03
N ASP A 35 6.40 -24.89 -7.01
CA ASP A 35 7.12 -23.65 -6.77
C ASP A 35 6.15 -22.56 -6.34
N ILE A 36 4.93 -22.55 -6.86
CA ILE A 36 3.83 -21.73 -6.33
C ILE A 36 3.57 -22.06 -4.85
N ALA A 37 3.57 -23.34 -4.48
CA ALA A 37 3.41 -23.76 -3.09
C ALA A 37 4.47 -23.14 -2.17
N LYS A 38 5.75 -23.11 -2.62
CA LYS A 38 6.83 -22.41 -1.90
C LYS A 38 6.61 -20.90 -1.84
N ILE A 39 6.11 -20.29 -2.93
CA ILE A 39 5.86 -18.85 -2.97
C ILE A 39 4.84 -18.42 -1.92
N HIS A 40 3.80 -19.23 -1.71
CA HIS A 40 2.70 -18.97 -0.79
C HIS A 40 2.91 -19.58 0.61
N ASP A 41 4.07 -20.19 0.87
CA ASP A 41 4.37 -20.89 2.14
C ASP A 41 3.27 -21.91 2.51
N LYS A 42 2.89 -22.74 1.53
CA LYS A 42 1.84 -23.77 1.66
C LYS A 42 2.34 -25.14 1.23
N GLU A 43 1.71 -26.20 1.74
CA GLU A 43 2.00 -27.54 1.25
C GLU A 43 1.54 -27.72 -0.21
N LEU A 44 2.35 -28.39 -1.03
CA LEU A 44 1.96 -28.75 -2.40
C LEU A 44 0.59 -29.46 -2.46
N ARG A 45 0.31 -30.31 -1.47
CA ARG A 45 -0.98 -31.02 -1.36
C ARG A 45 -2.16 -30.05 -1.26
N GLN A 46 -2.03 -28.98 -0.48
CA GLN A 46 -3.09 -27.98 -0.29
C GLN A 46 -3.36 -27.21 -1.59
N ILE A 47 -2.30 -26.82 -2.32
CA ILE A 47 -2.46 -26.14 -3.60
C ILE A 47 -3.10 -27.05 -4.66
N ASN A 48 -2.65 -28.30 -4.74
CA ASN A 48 -3.26 -29.30 -5.64
C ASN A 48 -4.74 -29.51 -5.31
N GLN A 49 -5.09 -29.61 -4.02
CA GLN A 49 -6.49 -29.74 -3.60
C GLN A 49 -7.31 -28.51 -4.02
N ALA A 50 -6.79 -27.30 -3.82
CA ALA A 50 -7.47 -26.06 -4.21
C ALA A 50 -7.74 -25.99 -5.73
N ILE A 51 -6.75 -26.39 -6.54
CA ILE A 51 -6.90 -26.52 -8.00
C ILE A 51 -7.99 -27.54 -8.34
N ASN A 52 -7.95 -28.73 -7.73
CA ASN A 52 -8.86 -29.83 -8.04
C ASN A 52 -10.31 -29.50 -7.67
N MET A 53 -10.54 -28.90 -6.50
CA MET A 53 -11.87 -28.44 -6.08
C MET A 53 -12.43 -27.35 -7.01
N ASN A 54 -11.56 -26.60 -7.68
CA ASN A 54 -11.92 -25.52 -8.60
C ASN A 54 -11.63 -25.85 -10.06
N ARG A 55 -11.46 -27.14 -10.41
CA ARG A 55 -10.92 -27.56 -11.70
C ARG A 55 -11.69 -27.00 -12.88
N LYS A 56 -13.02 -26.88 -12.78
CA LYS A 56 -13.91 -26.26 -13.78
C LYS A 56 -13.54 -24.82 -14.18
N ARG A 57 -12.78 -24.10 -13.36
CA ARG A 57 -12.33 -22.72 -13.65
C ARG A 57 -11.09 -22.67 -14.54
N PHE A 58 -10.36 -23.78 -14.66
CA PHE A 58 -9.12 -23.89 -15.44
C PHE A 58 -9.39 -24.58 -16.78
N LYS A 59 -8.87 -24.02 -17.87
CA LYS A 59 -8.93 -24.64 -19.21
C LYS A 59 -7.61 -25.37 -19.49
N ASP A 60 -7.70 -26.64 -19.88
CA ASP A 60 -6.53 -27.44 -20.28
C ASP A 60 -5.78 -26.79 -21.45
N GLY A 61 -4.45 -26.85 -21.41
CA GLY A 61 -3.57 -26.30 -22.44
C GLY A 61 -3.56 -24.77 -22.52
N ILE A 62 -4.38 -24.06 -21.74
CA ILE A 62 -4.41 -22.59 -21.67
C ILE A 62 -4.07 -22.07 -20.28
N ASP A 63 -4.70 -22.63 -19.24
CA ASP A 63 -4.48 -22.24 -17.85
C ASP A 63 -3.59 -23.24 -17.12
N ILE A 64 -3.82 -24.53 -17.38
CA ILE A 64 -3.20 -25.63 -16.66
C ILE A 64 -2.84 -26.74 -17.63
N VAL A 65 -1.73 -27.41 -17.35
CA VAL A 65 -1.31 -28.67 -17.98
C VAL A 65 -0.92 -29.61 -16.85
N ASP A 66 -1.33 -30.87 -16.94
CA ASP A 66 -0.83 -31.92 -16.07
C ASP A 66 0.24 -32.72 -16.81
N LEU A 67 1.49 -32.60 -16.37
CA LEU A 67 2.62 -33.25 -17.05
C LEU A 67 2.54 -34.78 -17.00
N LEU A 68 1.70 -35.35 -16.13
CA LEU A 68 1.52 -36.80 -16.03
C LEU A 68 0.36 -37.33 -16.88
N ASN A 69 -0.45 -36.45 -17.46
CA ASN A 69 -1.53 -36.84 -18.34
C ASN A 69 -0.98 -37.48 -19.64
N GLN A 70 -1.60 -38.58 -20.06
CA GLN A 70 -1.11 -39.38 -21.19
C GLN A 70 -1.26 -38.67 -22.54
N SER A 71 -2.19 -37.72 -22.66
CA SER A 71 -2.46 -36.99 -23.91
C SER A 71 -1.40 -35.94 -24.27
N ASP A 72 -0.63 -35.45 -23.29
CA ASP A 72 0.09 -34.17 -23.45
C ASP A 72 1.57 -34.35 -23.83
N GLY A 73 2.09 -35.58 -23.84
CA GLY A 73 3.47 -35.89 -24.25
C GLY A 73 4.57 -35.38 -23.30
N PHE A 74 4.21 -34.71 -22.20
CA PHE A 74 5.16 -34.08 -21.28
C PHE A 74 5.69 -34.98 -20.15
N ARG A 75 5.25 -36.23 -20.09
CA ARG A 75 5.68 -37.18 -19.06
C ARG A 75 7.19 -37.38 -19.04
N LYS A 76 7.81 -37.42 -20.22
CA LYS A 76 9.27 -37.53 -20.36
C LYS A 76 9.99 -36.33 -19.75
N PHE A 77 9.50 -35.12 -20.03
CA PHE A 77 10.03 -33.89 -19.44
C PHE A 77 9.94 -33.92 -17.90
N ALA A 78 8.81 -34.40 -17.35
CA ALA A 78 8.64 -34.53 -15.90
C ALA A 78 9.62 -35.54 -15.27
N GLN A 79 9.94 -36.62 -15.97
CA GLN A 79 10.92 -37.63 -15.54
C GLN A 79 12.35 -37.07 -15.60
N GLU A 80 12.75 -36.49 -16.74
CA GLU A 80 14.10 -35.93 -16.96
C GLU A 80 14.42 -34.82 -15.94
N ASN A 81 13.42 -34.02 -15.57
CA ASN A 81 13.57 -32.92 -14.61
C ASN A 81 13.25 -33.31 -13.16
N ARG A 82 13.10 -34.61 -12.85
CA ARG A 82 12.84 -35.12 -11.49
C ARG A 82 11.65 -34.45 -10.80
N LEU A 83 10.57 -34.21 -11.55
CA LEU A 83 9.36 -33.56 -11.05
C LEU A 83 8.39 -34.54 -10.39
N ILE A 84 8.60 -35.84 -10.61
CA ILE A 84 7.82 -36.93 -10.04
C ILE A 84 8.47 -37.34 -8.72
N GLY A 85 7.82 -37.01 -7.60
CA GLY A 85 8.36 -37.31 -6.27
C GLY A 85 8.27 -38.79 -5.86
N SER A 86 7.28 -39.52 -6.38
CA SER A 86 7.13 -40.95 -6.13
C SER A 86 6.24 -41.61 -7.19
N ASN A 87 6.21 -42.94 -7.22
CA ASN A 87 5.27 -43.71 -8.07
C ASN A 87 3.79 -43.47 -7.71
N ARG A 88 3.50 -42.86 -6.55
CA ARG A 88 2.14 -42.49 -6.12
C ARG A 88 1.72 -41.09 -6.56
N THR A 89 2.63 -40.31 -7.16
CA THR A 89 2.31 -38.95 -7.63
C THR A 89 1.31 -39.04 -8.78
N GLN A 90 0.09 -38.55 -8.54
CA GLN A 90 -1.00 -38.58 -9.53
C GLN A 90 -0.93 -37.40 -10.50
N HIS A 91 -0.55 -36.21 -10.03
CA HIS A 91 -0.56 -34.98 -10.81
C HIS A 91 0.75 -34.20 -10.64
N VAL A 92 1.24 -33.63 -11.74
CA VAL A 92 2.29 -32.61 -11.73
C VAL A 92 1.78 -31.44 -12.55
N TYR A 93 1.16 -30.48 -11.86
CA TYR A 93 0.56 -29.33 -12.51
C TYR A 93 1.59 -28.26 -12.85
N LEU A 94 1.46 -27.77 -14.07
CA LEU A 94 2.11 -26.59 -14.61
C LEU A 94 1.01 -25.56 -14.90
N LEU A 95 1.21 -24.31 -14.51
CA LEU A 95 0.27 -23.21 -14.77
C LEU A 95 0.89 -22.19 -15.71
N SER A 96 0.08 -21.64 -16.61
CA SER A 96 0.41 -20.41 -17.32
C SER A 96 0.27 -19.21 -16.40
N GLU A 97 0.72 -18.02 -16.83
CA GLU A 97 0.48 -16.77 -16.11
C GLU A 97 -1.01 -16.54 -15.82
N ARG A 98 -1.88 -16.86 -16.79
CA ARG A 98 -3.34 -16.76 -16.62
C ARG A 98 -3.88 -17.81 -15.64
N GLY A 99 -3.35 -19.02 -15.69
CA GLY A 99 -3.69 -20.08 -14.73
C GLY A 99 -3.30 -19.71 -13.31
N TYR A 100 -2.10 -19.14 -13.12
CA TYR A 100 -1.66 -18.68 -11.82
C TYR A 100 -2.54 -17.55 -11.30
N ALA A 101 -2.89 -16.56 -12.13
CA ALA A 101 -3.82 -15.49 -11.75
C ALA A 101 -5.19 -16.01 -11.27
N LYS A 102 -5.71 -17.09 -11.88
CA LYS A 102 -6.93 -17.75 -11.39
C LYS A 102 -6.73 -18.44 -10.04
N LEU A 103 -5.57 -19.05 -9.83
CA LEU A 103 -5.23 -19.69 -8.57
C LEU A 103 -5.09 -18.66 -7.43
N LEU A 104 -4.54 -17.47 -7.69
CA LEU A 104 -4.47 -16.40 -6.69
C LEU A 104 -5.85 -16.07 -6.11
N LYS A 105 -6.86 -15.95 -6.98
CA LYS A 105 -8.27 -15.73 -6.56
C LYS A 105 -8.84 -16.86 -5.70
N ILE A 106 -8.29 -18.07 -5.79
CA ILE A 106 -8.73 -19.24 -5.00
C ILE A 106 -7.99 -19.31 -3.66
N LEU A 107 -6.70 -18.96 -3.63
CA LEU A 107 -5.87 -19.04 -2.43
C LEU A 107 -6.22 -17.96 -1.41
N ASP A 108 -6.53 -16.75 -1.88
CA ASP A 108 -7.00 -15.61 -1.07
C ASP A 108 -6.15 -15.35 0.20
N ASP A 109 -4.84 -15.57 0.12
CA ASP A 109 -3.89 -15.30 1.19
C ASP A 109 -3.17 -13.95 0.97
N ASN A 110 -2.51 -13.41 2.02
CA ASN A 110 -1.80 -12.13 1.92
C ASN A 110 -0.80 -12.08 0.76
N LYS A 111 -0.11 -13.20 0.49
CA LYS A 111 0.85 -13.27 -0.61
C LYS A 111 0.14 -13.25 -1.97
N ALA A 112 -1.04 -13.84 -2.06
CA ALA A 112 -1.88 -13.81 -3.24
C ALA A 112 -2.35 -12.40 -3.55
N TRP A 113 -2.72 -11.62 -2.53
CA TRP A 113 -3.03 -10.19 -2.67
C TRP A 113 -1.83 -9.39 -3.17
N ASP A 114 -0.65 -9.56 -2.57
CA ASP A 114 0.57 -8.86 -3.02
C ASP A 114 0.92 -9.14 -4.49
N ILE A 115 0.77 -10.40 -4.93
CA ILE A 115 1.07 -10.81 -6.32
C ILE A 115 -0.05 -10.33 -7.26
N TYR A 116 -1.30 -10.34 -6.80
CA TYR A 116 -2.43 -9.84 -7.57
C TYR A 116 -2.28 -8.34 -7.86
N ASP A 117 -1.91 -7.54 -6.86
CA ASP A 117 -1.64 -6.12 -7.03
C ASP A 117 -0.53 -5.87 -8.05
N GLN A 118 0.57 -6.64 -7.99
CA GLN A 118 1.65 -6.56 -8.99
C GLN A 118 1.17 -6.89 -10.40
N LEU A 119 0.29 -7.88 -10.57
CA LEU A 119 -0.28 -8.22 -11.89
C LEU A 119 -1.16 -7.08 -12.41
N VAL A 120 -1.98 -6.48 -11.56
CA VAL A 120 -2.85 -5.36 -11.89
C VAL A 120 -2.02 -4.12 -12.28
N ASP A 121 -1.01 -3.79 -11.49
CA ASP A 121 -0.09 -2.68 -11.77
C ASP A 121 0.63 -2.88 -13.11
N ASN A 122 1.20 -4.07 -13.35
CA ASN A 122 1.86 -4.40 -14.60
C ASN A 122 0.92 -4.25 -15.81
N TYR A 123 -0.34 -4.64 -15.65
CA TYR A 123 -1.33 -4.50 -16.71
C TYR A 123 -1.63 -3.03 -17.04
N PHE A 124 -1.89 -2.19 -16.04
CA PHE A 124 -2.12 -0.76 -16.26
C PHE A 124 -0.88 -0.07 -16.85
N ASN A 125 0.31 -0.42 -16.37
CA ASN A 125 1.57 0.09 -16.90
C ASN A 125 1.76 -0.27 -18.39
N MET A 126 1.50 -1.52 -18.75
CA MET A 126 1.58 -1.97 -20.15
C MET A 126 0.54 -1.25 -21.02
N ARG A 127 -0.67 -1.01 -20.52
CA ARG A 127 -1.71 -0.27 -21.26
C ARG A 127 -1.30 1.16 -21.56
N VAL A 128 -0.69 1.84 -20.60
CA VAL A 128 -0.15 3.19 -20.79
C VAL A 128 1.01 3.16 -21.80
N ALA A 129 1.90 2.18 -21.70
CA ALA A 129 3.04 2.03 -22.63
C ALA A 129 2.61 1.81 -24.08
N ILE A 130 1.63 0.94 -24.31
CA ILE A 130 1.08 0.67 -25.66
C ILE A 130 0.39 1.92 -26.21
N LYS A 131 -0.37 2.65 -25.38
CA LYS A 131 -1.06 3.88 -25.80
C LYS A 131 -0.10 4.97 -26.27
N ASN A 132 1.09 5.02 -25.70
CA ASN A 132 2.06 6.10 -25.94
C ASN A 132 3.20 5.73 -26.91
N ASN A 133 3.23 4.48 -27.42
CA ASN A 133 4.18 3.98 -28.42
C ASN A 133 5.69 4.18 -28.10
N GLU A 134 6.07 4.16 -26.81
CA GLU A 134 7.40 4.55 -26.31
C GLU A 134 7.98 3.47 -25.35
N PRO A 135 8.69 2.44 -25.84
CA PRO A 135 9.14 1.29 -25.03
C PRO A 135 10.32 1.58 -24.08
N SER A 136 11.16 2.59 -24.36
CA SER A 136 12.35 2.94 -23.56
C SER A 136 12.00 3.80 -22.33
N LEU A 137 11.00 4.67 -22.44
CA LEU A 137 10.40 5.38 -21.30
C LEU A 137 9.83 4.44 -20.24
N VAL A 138 9.49 3.20 -20.62
CA VAL A 138 8.92 2.19 -19.73
C VAL A 138 9.88 1.82 -18.62
N GLN A 139 11.20 1.73 -18.85
CA GLN A 139 12.14 1.35 -17.79
C GLN A 139 12.34 2.49 -16.77
N GLN A 140 12.42 3.74 -17.23
CA GLN A 140 12.56 4.91 -16.36
C GLN A 140 11.27 5.20 -15.60
N ARG A 141 10.11 5.15 -16.27
CA ARG A 141 8.79 5.25 -15.62
C ARG A 141 8.53 4.07 -14.68
N ARG A 142 8.96 2.85 -15.02
CA ARG A 142 8.85 1.69 -14.13
C ARG A 142 9.71 1.86 -12.89
N LEU A 143 10.95 2.33 -13.03
CA LEU A 143 11.79 2.64 -11.88
C LEU A 143 11.13 3.71 -11.01
N GLN A 144 10.63 4.79 -11.62
CA GLN A 144 9.92 5.86 -10.93
C GLN A 144 8.66 5.34 -10.21
N ILE A 145 7.81 4.54 -10.86
CA ILE A 145 6.61 3.96 -10.24
C ILE A 145 6.97 2.96 -9.14
N MET A 146 8.04 2.18 -9.30
CA MET A 146 8.51 1.27 -8.25
C MET A 146 9.04 2.05 -7.05
N GLU A 147 9.75 3.15 -7.28
CA GLU A 147 10.19 4.10 -6.26
C GLU A 147 8.99 4.76 -5.57
N ASP A 148 8.00 5.25 -6.32
CA ASP A 148 6.77 5.86 -5.80
C ASP A 148 5.94 4.86 -4.96
N ASN A 149 5.82 3.62 -5.42
CA ASN A 149 5.11 2.56 -4.71
C ASN A 149 5.87 2.10 -3.45
N ALA A 150 7.21 2.09 -3.48
CA ALA A 150 8.04 1.81 -2.31
C ALA A 150 7.93 2.95 -1.29
N ALA A 151 7.99 4.20 -1.74
CA ALA A 151 7.79 5.40 -0.94
C ALA A 151 6.41 5.42 -0.30
N THR A 152 5.35 5.10 -1.06
CA THR A 152 3.96 5.01 -0.55
C THR A 152 3.81 3.96 0.53
N ARG A 153 4.39 2.77 0.34
CA ARG A 153 4.38 1.71 1.37
C ARG A 153 5.14 2.12 2.62
N LYS A 154 6.32 2.71 2.46
CA LYS A 154 7.14 3.22 3.58
C LYS A 154 6.38 4.30 4.36
N ALA A 155 5.78 5.26 3.67
CA ALA A 155 4.96 6.31 4.27
C ALA A 155 3.73 5.74 5.00
N SER A 156 3.06 4.74 4.43
CA SER A 156 1.93 4.05 5.08
C SER A 156 2.34 3.36 6.37
N ILE A 157 3.49 2.69 6.40
CA ILE A 157 4.05 2.06 7.60
C ILE A 157 4.38 3.14 8.64
N MET A 158 5.09 4.20 8.25
CA MET A 158 5.42 5.33 9.13
C MET A 158 4.17 5.97 9.74
N TYR A 159 3.12 6.18 8.94
CA TYR A 159 1.84 6.69 9.40
C TYR A 159 1.21 5.77 10.46
N LYS A 160 1.18 4.45 10.22
CA LYS A 160 0.64 3.47 11.19
C LYS A 160 1.41 3.51 12.51
N ILE A 161 2.75 3.55 12.45
CA ILE A 161 3.60 3.67 13.65
C ILE A 161 3.33 4.99 14.36
N ALA A 162 3.18 6.09 13.62
CA ALA A 162 2.85 7.38 14.20
C ALA A 162 1.52 7.34 14.96
N MET A 163 0.49 6.70 14.40
CA MET A 163 -0.83 6.57 15.02
C MET A 163 -0.82 5.72 16.30
N THR A 164 0.12 4.78 16.43
CA THR A 164 0.27 3.94 17.64
C THR A 164 1.31 4.47 18.63
N THR A 165 2.10 5.48 18.25
CA THR A 165 3.10 6.10 19.12
C THR A 165 2.41 7.05 20.10
N GLU A 166 2.69 6.94 21.40
CA GLU A 166 2.07 7.78 22.44
C GLU A 166 2.63 9.21 22.48
N SER A 167 3.95 9.36 22.28
CA SER A 167 4.63 10.66 22.30
C SER A 167 4.19 11.55 21.13
N ASN A 168 3.67 12.73 21.46
CA ASN A 168 3.22 13.72 20.48
C ASN A 168 4.35 14.20 19.55
N SER A 169 5.56 14.41 20.06
CA SER A 169 6.69 14.88 19.24
C SER A 169 7.16 13.79 18.28
N SER A 170 7.21 12.54 18.75
CA SER A 170 7.62 11.39 17.94
C SER A 170 6.58 11.07 16.86
N ARG A 171 5.29 11.17 17.18
CA ARG A 171 4.20 11.08 16.20
C ARG A 171 4.32 12.15 15.12
N GLN A 172 4.56 13.40 15.50
CA GLN A 172 4.74 14.50 14.55
C GLN A 172 5.96 14.29 13.65
N SER A 173 7.07 13.83 14.22
CA SER A 173 8.29 13.52 13.47
C SER A 173 8.05 12.41 12.43
N LEU A 174 7.38 11.32 12.83
CA LEU A 174 7.04 10.21 11.93
C LEU A 174 6.06 10.62 10.83
N LEU A 175 5.08 11.49 11.14
CA LEU A 175 4.16 12.02 10.14
C LEU A 175 4.87 12.94 9.13
N ALA A 176 5.79 13.79 9.60
CA ALA A 176 6.58 14.66 8.73
C ALA A 176 7.54 13.86 7.84
N GLN A 177 8.13 12.78 8.36
CA GLN A 177 8.92 11.84 7.57
C GLN A 177 8.07 11.12 6.53
N ALA A 178 6.87 10.64 6.89
CA ALA A 178 5.96 10.02 5.94
C ALA A 178 5.55 10.98 4.81
N ALA A 179 5.27 12.25 5.14
CA ALA A 179 4.98 13.27 4.15
C ALA A 179 6.18 13.55 3.23
N LYS A 180 7.39 13.63 3.79
CA LYS A 180 8.64 13.79 3.03
C LYS A 180 8.86 12.66 2.03
N GLU A 181 8.61 11.41 2.43
CA GLU A 181 8.74 10.27 1.51
C GLU A 181 7.74 10.36 0.34
N LEU A 182 6.56 10.94 0.54
CA LEU A 182 5.54 11.07 -0.50
C LEU A 182 5.74 12.28 -1.42
N THR A 183 6.17 13.42 -0.87
CA THR A 183 6.19 14.71 -1.59
C THR A 183 7.60 15.24 -1.84
N GLY A 184 8.65 14.60 -1.30
CA GLY A 184 10.03 15.10 -1.32
C GLY A 184 10.28 16.27 -0.36
N GLU A 185 9.23 16.88 0.17
CA GLU A 185 9.29 18.03 1.07
C GLU A 185 8.85 17.63 2.48
N MET A 186 9.59 18.06 3.50
CA MET A 186 9.11 17.94 4.88
C MET A 186 7.92 18.88 5.08
N THR A 187 6.72 18.36 4.88
CA THR A 187 5.50 19.02 5.32
C THR A 187 5.06 18.34 6.60
N ILE A 188 5.13 19.06 7.73
CA ILE A 188 4.47 18.60 8.95
C ILE A 188 2.97 18.79 8.68
N PRO A 189 2.15 17.73 8.57
CA PRO A 189 0.71 17.93 8.50
C PRO A 189 0.34 18.64 9.80
N VAL A 190 -0.10 19.90 9.70
CA VAL A 190 -0.58 20.67 10.84
C VAL A 190 -1.75 19.88 11.40
N MET A 191 -1.52 19.11 12.46
CA MET A 191 -2.60 18.47 13.20
C MET A 191 -3.57 19.59 13.54
N LYS A 192 -4.79 19.56 12.98
CA LYS A 192 -5.85 20.50 13.34
C LYS A 192 -6.01 20.43 14.85
N HIS A 193 -5.40 21.38 15.55
CA HIS A 193 -5.64 21.54 16.97
C HIS A 193 -7.10 21.96 17.08
N LYS A 194 -7.79 21.43 18.10
CA LYS A 194 -9.13 21.92 18.38
C LYS A 194 -9.00 23.39 18.73
N GLU A 195 -9.52 24.23 17.86
CA GLU A 195 -9.45 25.68 17.95
C GLU A 195 -10.73 26.18 18.60
N TYR A 196 -10.58 27.05 19.60
CA TYR A 196 -11.70 27.72 20.25
C TYR A 196 -11.58 29.23 19.98
N SER A 197 -12.68 29.84 19.57
CA SER A 197 -12.82 31.30 19.62
C SER A 197 -12.97 31.78 21.07
N ALA A 198 -12.67 33.06 21.31
CA ALA A 198 -12.93 33.69 22.62
C ALA A 198 -14.40 33.55 23.06
N THR A 199 -15.33 33.49 22.10
CA THR A 199 -16.75 33.29 22.35
C THR A 199 -17.05 31.87 22.83
N GLU A 200 -16.43 30.85 22.25
CA GLU A 200 -16.61 29.45 22.66
C GLU A 200 -16.00 29.20 24.04
N ILE A 201 -14.78 29.71 24.30
CA ILE A 201 -14.19 29.67 25.64
C ILE A 201 -15.08 30.37 26.66
N GLY A 202 -15.60 31.56 26.31
CA GLY A 202 -16.49 32.32 27.18
C GLY A 202 -17.74 31.52 27.57
N LYS A 203 -18.37 30.86 26.60
CA LYS A 203 -19.52 29.96 26.86
C LYS A 203 -19.16 28.79 27.77
N LEU A 204 -18.00 28.15 27.52
CA LEU A 204 -17.55 26.98 28.30
C LEU A 204 -17.19 27.34 29.75
N LEU A 205 -16.71 28.56 30.00
CA LEU A 205 -16.26 29.02 31.32
C LEU A 205 -17.26 29.98 32.01
N GLY A 206 -18.42 30.24 31.40
CA GLY A 206 -19.43 31.15 31.95
C GLY A 206 -18.99 32.62 32.01
N ILE A 207 -18.08 33.05 31.15
CA ILE A 207 -17.56 34.43 31.08
C ILE A 207 -17.75 35.07 29.70
N THR A 208 -17.61 36.39 29.61
CA THR A 208 -17.71 37.09 28.32
C THR A 208 -16.46 36.88 27.46
N SER A 209 -16.61 36.90 26.13
CA SER A 209 -15.49 36.81 25.18
C SER A 209 -14.46 37.93 25.36
N ASN A 210 -14.91 39.12 25.79
CA ASN A 210 -14.04 40.24 26.12
C ASN A 210 -13.17 39.92 27.36
N LYS A 211 -13.75 39.29 28.39
CA LYS A 211 -13.01 38.86 29.58
C LYS A 211 -11.94 37.82 29.23
N VAL A 212 -12.27 36.86 28.36
CA VAL A 212 -11.29 35.91 27.80
C VAL A 212 -10.13 36.63 27.12
N GLY A 213 -10.43 37.62 26.27
CA GLY A 213 -9.41 38.40 25.56
C GLY A 213 -8.49 39.21 26.48
N ARG A 214 -9.00 39.72 27.59
CA ARG A 214 -8.20 40.43 28.62
C ARG A 214 -7.27 39.49 29.35
N ILE A 215 -7.78 38.35 29.84
CA ILE A 215 -6.98 37.32 30.52
C ILE A 215 -5.85 36.84 29.60
N ALA A 216 -6.15 36.62 28.31
CA ALA A 216 -5.15 36.19 27.34
C ALA A 216 -4.04 37.23 27.11
N ASN A 217 -4.35 38.53 27.19
CA ASN A 217 -3.34 39.57 27.10
C ASN A 217 -2.51 39.66 28.38
N GLU A 218 -3.15 39.53 29.54
CA GLU A 218 -2.50 39.60 30.86
C GLU A 218 -1.50 38.44 31.07
N LEU A 219 -1.89 37.23 30.65
CA LEU A 219 -1.04 36.04 30.69
C LEU A 219 -0.02 35.97 29.54
N GLY A 220 -0.02 36.94 28.61
CA GLY A 220 0.88 36.93 27.46
C GLY A 220 0.66 35.76 26.50
N LEU A 221 -0.56 35.24 26.39
CA LEU A 221 -0.87 34.03 25.60
C LEU A 221 -0.86 34.29 24.08
N LYS A 222 -0.96 35.54 23.63
CA LYS A 222 -1.04 35.89 22.21
C LYS A 222 0.35 36.09 21.62
N ALA A 223 0.58 35.51 20.45
CA ALA A 223 1.78 35.77 19.66
C ALA A 223 1.66 37.08 18.88
N ASP A 224 2.81 37.60 18.41
CA ASP A 224 2.84 38.72 17.47
C ASP A 224 2.07 38.39 16.19
N GLN A 225 1.39 39.40 15.63
CA GLN A 225 0.58 39.24 14.42
C GLN A 225 1.41 39.57 13.16
N PRO A 226 1.41 38.71 12.12
CA PRO A 226 0.79 37.38 12.01
C PRO A 226 1.68 36.28 12.60
N GLY A 227 1.08 35.32 13.32
CA GLY A 227 1.85 34.27 13.98
C GLY A 227 1.02 33.26 14.78
N GLN A 228 1.70 32.26 15.32
CA GLN A 228 1.14 31.24 16.21
C GLN A 228 2.15 30.88 17.30
N ASN A 229 1.65 30.40 18.44
CA ASN A 229 2.46 29.84 19.53
C ASN A 229 1.76 28.59 20.10
N GLU A 230 2.22 28.08 21.23
CA GLU A 230 1.63 26.89 21.86
C GLU A 230 0.20 27.10 22.41
N TYR A 231 -0.24 28.35 22.57
CA TYR A 231 -1.54 28.72 23.14
C TYR A 231 -2.60 29.04 22.08
N GLY A 232 -2.20 29.34 20.84
CA GLY A 232 -3.13 29.67 19.77
C GLY A 232 -2.48 30.18 18.48
N ARG A 233 -3.31 30.64 17.55
CA ARG A 233 -2.89 31.27 16.29
C ARG A 233 -3.81 32.40 15.87
N TRP A 234 -3.27 33.34 15.08
CA TRP A 234 -4.09 34.30 14.34
C TRP A 234 -4.76 33.64 13.14
N SER A 235 -6.03 33.98 12.91
CA SER A 235 -6.83 33.57 11.76
C SER A 235 -7.63 34.75 11.25
N ASN A 236 -7.77 34.90 9.93
CA ASN A 236 -8.64 35.92 9.37
C ASN A 236 -10.09 35.47 9.47
N SER A 237 -10.95 36.35 9.98
CA SER A 237 -12.40 36.14 10.07
C SER A 237 -13.13 37.25 9.31
N LYS A 238 -14.26 36.91 8.66
CA LYS A 238 -15.06 37.93 7.96
C LYS A 238 -15.64 38.91 8.98
N SER A 239 -15.48 40.22 8.76
CA SER A 239 -16.12 41.22 9.61
C SER A 239 -17.64 41.07 9.59
N LYS A 240 -18.26 41.21 10.76
CA LYS A 240 -19.72 41.13 10.91
C LYS A 240 -20.46 42.28 10.22
N TYR A 241 -19.78 43.40 9.96
CA TYR A 241 -20.40 44.66 9.51
C TYR A 241 -19.72 45.26 8.27
N SER A 242 -18.76 44.56 7.66
CA SER A 242 -17.98 45.06 6.52
C SER A 242 -17.44 43.89 5.68
N ASP A 243 -17.09 44.15 4.43
CA ASP A 243 -16.45 43.16 3.57
C ASP A 243 -14.96 42.94 3.88
N LYS A 244 -14.43 43.62 4.90
CA LYS A 244 -13.04 43.45 5.37
C LYS A 244 -12.88 42.17 6.18
N GLU A 245 -11.73 41.52 6.02
CA GLU A 245 -11.26 40.47 6.93
C GLU A 245 -10.59 41.10 8.15
N VAL A 246 -10.91 40.59 9.34
CA VAL A 246 -10.36 41.04 10.61
C VAL A 246 -9.61 39.89 11.27
N PRO A 247 -8.37 40.12 11.75
CA PRO A 247 -7.61 39.11 12.45
C PRO A 247 -8.28 38.74 13.78
N GLN A 248 -8.45 37.44 14.00
CA GLN A 248 -9.03 36.86 15.20
C GLN A 248 -8.05 35.83 15.78
N TRP A 249 -7.80 35.91 17.09
CA TRP A 249 -7.01 34.89 17.78
C TRP A 249 -7.88 33.68 18.10
N LEU A 250 -7.40 32.50 17.71
CA LEU A 250 -8.00 31.20 18.03
C LEU A 250 -7.11 30.47 19.02
N TYR A 251 -7.71 29.97 20.09
CA TYR A 251 -7.01 29.32 21.19
C TYR A 251 -6.91 27.82 20.94
N PHE A 252 -5.73 27.25 21.21
CA PHE A 252 -5.54 25.82 21.33
C PHE A 252 -5.91 25.33 22.73
N GLU A 253 -5.95 24.01 22.93
CA GLU A 253 -6.32 23.39 24.21
C GLU A 253 -5.46 23.92 25.38
N LYS A 254 -4.14 24.12 25.17
CA LYS A 254 -3.25 24.73 26.18
C LYS A 254 -3.68 26.14 26.57
N GLY A 255 -4.06 26.98 25.59
CA GLY A 255 -4.56 28.33 25.85
C GLY A 255 -5.88 28.31 26.62
N PHE A 256 -6.78 27.37 26.30
CA PHE A 256 -8.00 27.16 27.06
C PHE A 256 -7.74 26.77 28.51
N GLN A 257 -6.83 25.82 28.77
CA GLN A 257 -6.49 25.41 30.14
C GLN A 257 -5.85 26.56 30.93
N ALA A 258 -4.94 27.33 30.35
CA ALA A 258 -4.33 28.49 31.01
C ALA A 258 -5.38 29.53 31.46
N ILE A 259 -6.37 29.82 30.59
CA ILE A 259 -7.48 30.74 30.94
C ILE A 259 -8.36 30.13 32.05
N LYS A 260 -8.62 28.82 31.98
CA LYS A 260 -9.42 28.11 32.99
C LYS A 260 -8.73 28.08 34.36
N GLU A 261 -7.42 27.91 34.39
CA GLU A 261 -6.61 27.93 35.62
C GLU A 261 -6.58 29.33 36.25
N TYR A 262 -6.46 30.39 35.46
CA TYR A 262 -6.51 31.76 35.96
C TYR A 262 -7.86 32.13 36.61
N LEU A 263 -8.95 31.44 36.24
CA LEU A 263 -10.28 31.67 36.81
C LEU A 263 -10.57 30.86 38.08
N ARG A 264 -9.69 29.93 38.45
CA ARG A 264 -9.78 29.17 39.71
C ARG A 264 -9.18 29.96 40.86
#